data_AF-A0A7C8CNI7-F1
#
_entry.id   AF-A0A7C8CNI7-F1
#
_cell.length_a   1.000
_cell.length_b   1.000
_cell.length_c   1.000
_cell.angle_alpha   90.00
_cell.angle_beta   90.00
_cell.angle_gamma   90.00
#
_symmetry.space_group_name_H-M   'P 1'
#
loop_
_entity.id
_entity.type
_entity.pdbx_description
1 polymer ?
#
loop_
_entity_poly.entity_id
_entity_poly.type
_entity_poly.pdbx_seq_one_letter_code
_entity_poly.pdbx_strand_id
1 'polypeptide(L)'
;MTRHTDAVITNANNKAATSTGQNSGKRFFWAIPLLALVLLTTGACSTKISVRRHPTVPLTNADATSILNNFGTLIRTADTATDFACASDFGTIKGIKIQPAFYVRDGAVGAYAGVSDINSEADFNAVIGTPGYAKVVNSINYCGKIKPNIVGCAPTPGNSFAIVRFTNDQEGILWAHEFGHTVGLPHRNGPTLLMNEYISPNRKEVNANECYAVVSKAENNPFTNPAGAASGAAAGGAWIGDPGDRLVDGDLPHELDPNIGLIQFVRRAYPHGTPMGFARRFEGSREIPELLDMLRNPSEQHSWGNIAAVLGMIGDSRVTPELLNFIQLRAGEIPRTGGPRLLTAAMMALGYLVNQTGDLDALKFLAEASSPSFWADVPQACGPESTNISGIVGAGQDGTGEYSCPDQLATVAAIGLALSGSGEGQEILRRAYRDALARQDEKLAETLIEYISVNDEIANIGLGGYYGN
;
A
#
# COMPACT_ATOMS: atom_id res chain seq x y z
N MET A 1 7.65 -39.97 -61.74
CA MET A 1 6.61 -38.92 -61.72
C MET A 1 7.05 -37.87 -60.72
N THR A 2 7.60 -36.79 -61.24
CA THR A 2 8.20 -35.64 -60.56
C THR A 2 7.12 -34.61 -60.22
N ARG A 3 7.26 -33.93 -59.07
CA ARG A 3 6.89 -32.51 -58.89
C ARG A 3 7.59 -31.95 -57.64
N HIS A 4 8.61 -31.14 -57.89
CA HIS A 4 9.08 -30.06 -57.03
C HIS A 4 8.21 -28.83 -57.28
N THR A 5 8.01 -28.01 -56.25
CA THR A 5 7.65 -26.59 -56.41
C THR A 5 8.45 -25.77 -55.41
N ASP A 6 9.42 -25.04 -55.95
CA ASP A 6 10.06 -23.87 -55.34
C ASP A 6 9.15 -22.64 -55.50
N ALA A 7 9.17 -21.74 -54.52
CA ALA A 7 8.58 -20.41 -54.64
C ALA A 7 9.67 -19.34 -54.43
N VAL A 8 9.60 -18.37 -55.34
CA VAL A 8 10.58 -17.35 -55.69
C VAL A 8 10.48 -16.14 -54.76
N ILE A 9 11.62 -15.61 -54.31
CA ILE A 9 11.76 -14.28 -53.71
C ILE A 9 12.26 -13.32 -54.79
N THR A 10 11.47 -12.31 -55.14
CA THR A 10 11.90 -11.18 -55.97
C THR A 10 12.09 -9.92 -55.14
N ASN A 11 13.27 -9.34 -55.33
CA ASN A 11 13.73 -8.03 -54.88
C ASN A 11 13.13 -6.92 -55.76
N ALA A 12 12.80 -5.77 -55.19
CA ALA A 12 12.63 -4.53 -55.95
C ALA A 12 13.12 -3.32 -55.15
N ASN A 13 14.27 -2.80 -55.59
CA ASN A 13 14.77 -1.45 -55.31
C ASN A 13 13.84 -0.40 -55.91
N ASN A 14 13.75 0.79 -55.30
CA ASN A 14 13.65 2.03 -56.07
C ASN A 14 14.21 3.25 -55.31
N LYS A 15 15.09 3.97 -56.02
CA LYS A 15 15.67 5.29 -55.73
C LYS A 15 14.68 6.41 -56.08
N ALA A 16 14.72 7.51 -55.33
CA ALA A 16 14.54 8.92 -55.74
C ALA A 16 14.33 9.75 -54.46
N ALA A 17 14.68 11.02 -54.29
CA ALA A 17 15.44 12.00 -55.04
C ALA A 17 15.76 13.13 -54.05
N THR A 18 16.90 13.78 -54.23
CA THR A 18 17.29 15.03 -53.58
C THR A 18 16.39 16.19 -54.00
N SER A 19 15.91 17.00 -53.04
CA SER A 19 15.51 18.39 -53.31
C SER A 19 15.99 19.33 -52.21
N THR A 20 16.79 20.28 -52.64
CA THR A 20 17.19 21.52 -51.97
C THR A 20 16.04 22.53 -52.01
N GLY A 21 15.76 23.26 -50.93
CA GLY A 21 14.82 24.37 -51.00
C GLY A 21 14.47 25.08 -49.69
N GLN A 22 15.11 26.25 -49.50
CA GLN A 22 14.55 27.48 -48.93
C GLN A 22 14.24 27.61 -47.43
N ASN A 23 15.17 28.32 -46.79
CA ASN A 23 14.96 29.32 -45.75
C ASN A 23 13.65 30.12 -45.92
N SER A 24 12.80 30.07 -44.89
CA SER A 24 11.96 31.21 -44.51
C SER A 24 11.94 31.34 -43.00
N GLY A 25 12.54 32.42 -42.51
CA GLY A 25 12.63 32.73 -41.09
C GLY A 25 11.25 32.96 -40.50
N LYS A 26 10.85 32.09 -39.57
CA LYS A 26 9.79 32.36 -38.61
C LYS A 26 10.45 32.56 -37.25
N ARG A 27 10.45 33.81 -36.79
CA ARG A 27 10.83 34.18 -35.42
C ARG A 27 9.84 33.49 -34.47
N PHE A 28 10.26 32.40 -33.86
CA PHE A 28 9.58 31.81 -32.71
C PHE A 28 9.82 32.73 -31.51
N PHE A 29 8.82 33.55 -31.18
CA PHE A 29 8.75 34.17 -29.87
C PHE A 29 8.56 33.06 -28.84
N TRP A 30 9.58 32.82 -28.03
CA TRP A 30 9.45 32.07 -26.79
C TRP A 30 8.56 32.88 -25.84
N ALA A 31 7.25 32.63 -25.87
CA ALA A 31 6.40 32.93 -24.73
C ALA A 31 6.73 31.90 -23.64
N ILE A 32 7.74 32.20 -22.83
CA ILE A 32 7.91 31.54 -21.54
C ILE A 32 6.62 31.81 -20.77
N PRO A 33 5.88 30.79 -20.30
CA PRO A 33 4.68 31.02 -19.53
C PRO A 33 5.10 31.69 -18.22
N LEU A 34 4.75 32.96 -18.11
CA LEU A 34 4.92 33.84 -16.95
C LEU A 34 3.94 33.44 -15.83
N LEU A 35 3.72 32.14 -15.64
CA LEU A 35 2.84 31.58 -14.61
C LEU A 35 3.60 31.14 -13.36
N ALA A 36 4.93 30.99 -13.43
CA ALA A 36 5.75 30.53 -12.31
C ALA A 36 6.24 31.65 -11.37
N LEU A 37 6.06 32.93 -11.71
CA LEU A 37 6.60 34.07 -10.94
C LEU A 37 5.55 34.91 -10.18
N VAL A 38 4.30 34.44 -10.09
CA VAL A 38 3.25 35.13 -9.29
C VAL A 38 3.04 34.49 -7.91
N LEU A 39 3.60 33.30 -7.66
CA LEU A 39 3.46 32.58 -6.38
C LEU A 39 4.42 33.04 -5.27
N LEU A 40 5.37 33.94 -5.54
CA LEU A 40 6.43 34.29 -4.59
C LEU A 40 6.12 35.51 -3.69
N THR A 41 4.92 36.09 -3.76
CA THR A 41 4.55 37.27 -2.92
C THR A 41 3.26 37.11 -2.13
N THR A 42 2.57 35.98 -2.24
CA THR A 42 1.38 35.67 -1.43
C THR A 42 1.79 34.69 -0.34
N GLY A 43 1.46 34.98 0.93
CA GLY A 43 1.82 34.17 2.10
C GLY A 43 1.08 32.83 2.18
N ALA A 44 1.09 32.06 1.09
CA ALA A 44 0.40 30.80 0.95
C ALA A 44 0.85 29.78 2.01
N CYS A 45 -0.11 29.07 2.60
CA CYS A 45 0.18 27.96 3.51
C CYS A 45 0.66 26.79 2.65
N SER A 46 1.93 26.41 2.78
CA SER A 46 2.48 25.28 2.02
C SER A 46 3.04 24.21 2.94
N THR A 47 2.57 22.99 2.81
CA THR A 47 3.19 21.82 3.43
C THR A 47 4.17 21.22 2.43
N LYS A 48 5.45 21.22 2.80
CA LYS A 48 6.52 20.60 2.03
C LYS A 48 6.64 19.13 2.40
N ILE A 49 6.47 18.24 1.42
CA ILE A 49 6.56 16.79 1.59
C ILE A 49 7.80 16.29 0.85
N SER A 50 8.81 15.86 1.62
CA SER A 50 9.97 15.18 1.06
C SER A 50 9.59 13.73 0.75
N VAL A 51 9.83 13.30 -0.49
CA VAL A 51 9.41 11.99 -0.98
C VAL A 51 10.65 11.11 -1.17
N ARG A 52 10.62 9.92 -0.56
CA ARG A 52 11.62 8.88 -0.78
C ARG A 52 10.95 7.60 -1.25
N ARG A 53 11.65 6.84 -2.07
CA ARG A 53 11.21 5.52 -2.51
C ARG A 53 12.33 4.49 -2.38
N HIS A 54 11.97 3.22 -2.24
CA HIS A 54 12.94 2.16 -2.43
C HIS A 54 13.41 2.15 -3.90
N PRO A 55 14.69 1.85 -4.20
CA PRO A 55 15.22 1.80 -5.57
C PRO A 55 14.43 0.90 -6.54
N THR A 56 13.79 -0.14 -6.03
CA THR A 56 12.97 -1.10 -6.79
C THR A 56 11.60 -0.56 -7.18
N VAL A 57 11.08 0.45 -6.47
CA VAL A 57 9.75 1.01 -6.74
C VAL A 57 9.85 2.10 -7.80
N PRO A 58 9.09 2.04 -8.91
CA PRO A 58 9.02 3.13 -9.86
C PRO A 58 8.22 4.30 -9.29
N LEU A 59 8.88 5.45 -9.09
CA LEU A 59 8.24 6.74 -8.78
C LEU A 59 9.11 7.87 -9.33
N THR A 60 8.57 8.63 -10.26
CA THR A 60 9.25 9.79 -10.85
C THR A 60 8.90 11.08 -10.11
N ASN A 61 9.67 12.14 -10.37
CA ASN A 61 9.33 13.49 -9.89
C ASN A 61 7.96 13.96 -10.40
N ALA A 62 7.58 13.58 -11.63
CA ALA A 62 6.30 13.94 -12.21
C ALA A 62 5.15 13.24 -11.48
N ASP A 63 5.31 11.95 -11.20
CA ASP A 63 4.31 11.16 -10.44
C ASP A 63 4.09 11.77 -9.06
N ALA A 64 5.16 11.96 -8.28
CA ALA A 64 5.07 12.54 -6.93
C ALA A 64 4.45 13.94 -6.93
N THR A 65 4.75 14.76 -7.95
CA THR A 65 4.15 16.09 -8.09
C THR A 65 2.66 15.99 -8.41
N SER A 66 2.26 15.09 -9.31
CA SER A 66 0.85 14.84 -9.64
C SER A 66 0.07 14.36 -8.41
N ILE A 67 0.62 13.42 -7.65
CA ILE A 67 0.01 12.89 -6.43
C ILE A 67 -0.18 13.99 -5.39
N LEU A 68 0.85 14.80 -5.13
CA LEU A 68 0.76 15.91 -4.17
C LEU A 68 -0.18 17.03 -4.64
N ASN A 69 -0.28 17.27 -5.96
CA ASN A 69 -1.26 18.19 -6.51
C ASN A 69 -2.69 17.66 -6.32
N ASN A 70 -2.90 16.36 -6.51
CA ASN A 70 -4.19 15.72 -6.23
C ASN A 70 -4.51 15.85 -4.74
N PHE A 71 -3.60 15.46 -3.84
CA PHE A 71 -3.73 15.67 -2.40
C PHE A 71 -4.12 17.12 -2.07
N GLY A 72 -3.37 18.11 -2.53
CA GLY A 72 -3.71 19.50 -2.27
C GLY A 72 -5.03 19.96 -2.89
N THR A 73 -5.48 19.35 -3.98
CA THR A 73 -6.80 19.65 -4.56
C THR A 73 -7.92 19.10 -3.69
N LEU A 74 -7.77 17.88 -3.16
CA LEU A 74 -8.71 17.24 -2.22
C LEU A 74 -8.94 18.12 -1.00
N ILE A 75 -7.86 18.59 -0.37
CA ILE A 75 -7.96 19.40 0.87
C ILE A 75 -8.56 20.79 0.64
N ARG A 76 -8.42 21.35 -0.57
CA ARG A 76 -8.81 22.75 -0.85
C ARG A 76 -10.18 22.89 -1.49
N THR A 77 -10.75 21.83 -2.04
CA THR A 77 -11.95 21.88 -2.86
C THR A 77 -13.05 21.12 -2.15
N ALA A 78 -14.16 21.79 -1.87
CA ALA A 78 -15.35 21.12 -1.35
C ALA A 78 -16.01 20.39 -2.50
N ASP A 79 -16.11 19.07 -2.39
CA ASP A 79 -16.79 18.23 -3.39
C ASP A 79 -18.29 18.10 -3.10
N THR A 80 -18.72 18.37 -1.86
CA THR A 80 -20.14 18.40 -1.45
C THR A 80 -20.45 19.59 -0.54
N ALA A 81 -21.73 19.79 -0.22
CA ALA A 81 -22.15 20.88 0.69
C ALA A 81 -21.73 20.66 2.16
N THR A 82 -21.34 19.44 2.52
CA THR A 82 -20.88 19.08 3.87
C THR A 82 -19.35 19.00 3.97
N ASP A 83 -18.66 19.09 2.84
CA ASP A 83 -17.21 19.07 2.75
C ASP A 83 -16.63 20.44 3.10
N PHE A 84 -15.63 20.46 3.99
CA PHE A 84 -14.96 21.67 4.43
C PHE A 84 -13.75 21.96 3.53
N ALA A 85 -13.91 22.91 2.60
CA ALA A 85 -12.82 23.38 1.78
C ALA A 85 -11.85 24.23 2.61
N CYS A 86 -10.71 23.66 3.00
CA CYS A 86 -9.74 24.32 3.89
C CYS A 86 -9.33 25.73 3.48
N ALA A 87 -9.30 26.00 2.17
CA ALA A 87 -8.91 27.30 1.64
C ALA A 87 -10.05 28.33 1.71
N SER A 88 -11.26 27.97 1.25
CA SER A 88 -12.37 28.92 1.13
C SER A 88 -13.08 29.14 2.46
N ASP A 89 -13.28 28.08 3.23
CA ASP A 89 -14.20 28.12 4.36
C ASP A 89 -13.55 28.82 5.56
N PHE A 90 -12.25 28.59 5.78
CA PHE A 90 -11.50 29.39 6.74
C PHE A 90 -11.35 30.87 6.33
N GLY A 91 -11.34 31.18 5.03
CA GLY A 91 -11.34 32.55 4.53
C GLY A 91 -12.61 33.33 4.88
N THR A 92 -13.68 32.65 5.29
CA THR A 92 -14.92 33.27 5.78
C THR A 92 -14.88 33.62 7.27
N ILE A 93 -13.94 33.05 8.03
CA ILE A 93 -13.81 33.35 9.47
C ILE A 93 -13.17 34.74 9.63
N LYS A 94 -13.96 35.68 10.16
CA LYS A 94 -13.54 37.08 10.32
C LYS A 94 -12.25 37.18 11.15
N GLY A 95 -11.20 37.70 10.53
CA GLY A 95 -9.88 37.90 11.16
C GLY A 95 -8.87 36.80 10.86
N ILE A 96 -9.27 35.71 10.22
CA ILE A 96 -8.41 34.61 9.80
C ILE A 96 -8.25 34.67 8.29
N LYS A 97 -7.04 35.01 7.82
CA LYS A 97 -6.68 34.92 6.40
C LYS A 97 -5.89 33.64 6.18
N ILE A 98 -6.56 32.49 6.14
CA ILE A 98 -5.91 31.29 5.64
C ILE A 98 -5.75 31.42 4.14
N GLN A 99 -4.54 31.16 3.68
CA GLN A 99 -4.28 30.98 2.27
C GLN A 99 -4.46 29.50 1.91
N PRO A 100 -4.76 29.18 0.65
CA PRO A 100 -4.92 27.80 0.21
C PRO A 100 -3.75 26.92 0.67
N ALA A 101 -4.07 25.74 1.25
CA ALA A 101 -3.07 24.77 1.67
C ALA A 101 -2.51 24.03 0.45
N PHE A 102 -1.26 24.31 0.09
CA PHE A 102 -0.58 23.62 -1.00
C PHE A 102 0.29 22.51 -0.45
N TYR A 103 0.22 21.33 -1.05
CA TYR A 103 1.14 20.24 -0.78
C TYR A 103 2.11 20.19 -1.92
N VAL A 104 3.37 20.47 -1.62
CA VAL A 104 4.42 20.59 -2.64
C VAL A 104 5.57 19.66 -2.29
N ARG A 105 6.22 19.12 -3.32
CA ARG A 105 7.37 18.25 -3.14
C ARG A 105 8.55 19.06 -2.60
N ASP A 106 9.20 18.54 -1.55
CA ASP A 106 10.44 19.10 -1.00
C ASP A 106 11.67 18.45 -1.64
N GLY A 107 12.23 19.09 -2.67
CA GLY A 107 13.37 18.56 -3.41
C GLY A 107 13.05 17.30 -4.23
N ALA A 108 13.98 16.82 -5.05
CA ALA A 108 13.77 15.65 -5.92
C ALA A 108 13.29 14.40 -5.15
N VAL A 109 12.47 13.56 -5.79
CA VAL A 109 12.17 12.21 -5.29
C VAL A 109 13.50 11.50 -5.11
N GLY A 110 13.83 11.21 -3.86
CA GLY A 110 15.06 10.53 -3.49
C GLY A 110 14.88 9.02 -3.38
N ALA A 111 15.99 8.29 -3.37
CA ALA A 111 16.01 6.92 -2.90
C ALA A 111 16.34 6.86 -1.40
N TYR A 112 15.91 5.82 -0.72
CA TYR A 112 16.48 5.37 0.56
C TYR A 112 17.00 3.95 0.40
N ALA A 113 18.01 3.58 1.18
CA ALA A 113 18.49 2.20 1.27
C ALA A 113 17.83 1.52 2.47
N GLY A 114 17.63 0.20 2.41
CA GLY A 114 17.11 -0.60 3.52
C GLY A 114 15.92 -1.46 3.12
N VAL A 115 14.97 -1.60 4.04
CA VAL A 115 13.82 -2.48 3.88
C VAL A 115 12.88 -1.98 2.78
N SER A 116 12.53 -2.88 1.85
CA SER A 116 11.59 -2.61 0.76
C SER A 116 10.20 -3.21 1.00
N ASP A 117 10.11 -4.26 1.81
CA ASP A 117 8.86 -4.94 2.20
C ASP A 117 8.72 -4.88 3.72
N ILE A 118 7.66 -4.23 4.22
CA ILE A 118 7.43 -4.08 5.66
C ILE A 118 6.71 -5.32 6.19
N ASN A 119 7.44 -6.28 6.75
CA ASN A 119 6.88 -7.54 7.22
C ASN A 119 6.77 -7.68 8.74
N SER A 120 7.41 -6.79 9.48
CA SER A 120 7.53 -6.81 10.94
C SER A 120 7.48 -5.39 11.53
N GLU A 121 7.38 -5.30 12.85
CA GLU A 121 7.49 -4.02 13.56
C GLU A 121 8.88 -3.38 13.33
N ALA A 122 9.93 -4.20 13.37
CA ALA A 122 11.30 -3.75 13.12
C ALA A 122 11.47 -3.16 11.70
N ASP A 123 10.89 -3.81 10.69
CA ASP A 123 10.87 -3.32 9.31
C ASP A 123 10.15 -1.96 9.20
N PHE A 124 8.98 -1.84 9.84
CA PHE A 124 8.22 -0.58 9.85
C PHE A 124 9.03 0.55 10.49
N ASN A 125 9.60 0.30 11.67
CA ASN A 125 10.44 1.27 12.38
C ASN A 125 11.68 1.67 11.55
N ALA A 126 12.30 0.71 10.86
CA ALA A 126 13.43 0.98 9.97
C ALA A 126 13.04 1.91 8.81
N VAL A 127 11.91 1.65 8.14
CA VAL A 127 11.43 2.50 7.02
C VAL A 127 11.04 3.90 7.51
N ILE A 128 10.25 3.99 8.58
CA ILE A 128 9.77 5.26 9.14
C ILE A 128 10.94 6.11 9.66
N GLY A 129 11.99 5.47 10.19
CA GLY A 129 13.23 6.11 10.65
C GLY A 129 14.12 6.67 9.53
N THR A 130 13.90 6.30 8.26
CA THR A 130 14.66 6.87 7.15
C THR A 130 14.34 8.36 6.95
N PRO A 131 15.28 9.21 6.47
CA PRO A 131 15.00 10.61 6.14
C PRO A 131 13.90 10.77 5.09
N GLY A 132 13.08 11.82 5.20
CA GLY A 132 11.96 12.11 4.30
C GLY A 132 10.59 11.96 4.97
N TYR A 133 9.51 12.35 4.32
CA TYR A 133 8.15 12.30 4.89
C TYR A 133 7.32 11.16 4.29
N ALA A 134 7.18 11.10 2.96
CA ALA A 134 6.46 10.02 2.28
C ALA A 134 7.44 8.94 1.80
N LYS A 135 7.24 7.68 2.22
CA LYS A 135 8.14 6.55 1.95
C LYS A 135 7.40 5.53 1.11
N VAL A 136 7.88 5.32 -0.11
CA VAL A 136 7.27 4.36 -1.02
C VAL A 136 8.02 3.04 -0.97
N VAL A 137 7.31 1.99 -0.57
CA VAL A 137 7.79 0.60 -0.37
C VAL A 137 7.18 -0.34 -1.44
N ASN A 138 7.73 -1.54 -1.56
CA ASN A 138 7.20 -2.59 -2.43
C ASN A 138 5.90 -3.18 -1.87
N SER A 139 5.89 -3.49 -0.57
CA SER A 139 4.71 -4.02 0.14
C SER A 139 4.69 -3.63 1.61
N ILE A 140 3.49 -3.67 2.19
CA ILE A 140 3.25 -3.51 3.62
C ILE A 140 2.41 -4.71 4.06
N ASN A 141 2.96 -5.49 4.97
CA ASN A 141 2.35 -6.68 5.55
C ASN A 141 2.22 -6.56 7.07
N TYR A 142 2.86 -5.54 7.66
CA TYR A 142 2.74 -5.13 9.05
C TYR A 142 2.35 -3.65 9.16
N CYS A 143 1.31 -3.36 9.96
CA CYS A 143 0.96 -2.01 10.40
C CYS A 143 0.31 -2.09 11.78
N GLY A 144 1.14 -2.18 12.82
CA GLY A 144 0.74 -2.49 14.20
C GLY A 144 0.40 -3.97 14.43
N LYS A 145 -0.10 -4.65 13.39
CA LYS A 145 -0.31 -6.10 13.31
C LYS A 145 0.00 -6.59 11.90
N ILE A 146 0.25 -7.89 11.78
CA ILE A 146 0.36 -8.56 10.49
C ILE A 146 -1.02 -8.55 9.84
N LYS A 147 -1.18 -7.96 8.65
CA LYS A 147 -2.43 -7.93 7.89
C LYS A 147 -2.17 -7.98 6.38
N PRO A 148 -3.06 -8.63 5.59
CA PRO A 148 -2.93 -8.65 4.14
C PRO A 148 -3.42 -7.34 3.53
N ASN A 149 -2.85 -7.00 2.37
CA ASN A 149 -3.30 -5.92 1.48
C ASN A 149 -3.20 -4.50 2.05
N ILE A 150 -2.34 -4.25 3.05
CA ILE A 150 -2.05 -2.88 3.50
C ILE A 150 -1.42 -2.12 2.31
N VAL A 151 -1.90 -0.90 2.05
CA VAL A 151 -1.34 0.01 1.05
C VAL A 151 -0.85 1.33 1.63
N GLY A 152 -1.17 1.62 2.88
CA GLY A 152 -0.66 2.76 3.63
C GLY A 152 -0.53 2.41 5.10
N CYS A 153 0.49 2.98 5.74
CA CYS A 153 0.68 2.86 7.18
C CYS A 153 1.43 4.08 7.71
N ALA A 154 0.98 4.62 8.83
CA ALA A 154 1.55 5.79 9.47
C ALA A 154 1.47 5.69 11.00
N PRO A 155 2.50 6.18 11.73
CA PRO A 155 2.35 6.42 13.16
C PRO A 155 1.29 7.51 13.40
N THR A 156 0.50 7.37 14.47
CA THR A 156 -0.58 8.29 14.83
C THR A 156 -0.39 8.87 16.24
N PRO A 157 0.03 10.15 16.41
CA PRO A 157 0.62 11.02 15.39
C PRO A 157 2.04 10.55 15.00
N GLY A 158 2.57 11.12 13.92
CA GLY A 158 3.84 10.70 13.33
C GLY A 158 4.54 11.79 12.53
N ASN A 159 5.77 11.52 12.09
CA ASN A 159 6.57 12.45 11.29
C ASN A 159 6.82 11.98 9.85
N SER A 160 6.30 10.81 9.48
CA SER A 160 6.40 10.22 8.15
C SER A 160 5.36 9.11 8.02
N PHE A 161 5.16 8.61 6.80
CA PHE A 161 4.29 7.47 6.52
C PHE A 161 4.88 6.61 5.40
N ALA A 162 4.50 5.34 5.39
CA ALA A 162 4.86 4.37 4.37
C ALA A 162 3.65 4.02 3.49
N ILE A 163 3.87 3.84 2.19
CA ILE A 163 2.82 3.57 1.20
C ILE A 163 3.33 2.64 0.10
N VAL A 164 2.41 1.88 -0.48
CA VAL A 164 2.61 1.13 -1.72
C VAL A 164 2.01 1.93 -2.87
N ARG A 165 2.63 1.89 -4.05
CA ARG A 165 2.03 2.51 -5.26
C ARG A 165 0.62 1.96 -5.47
N PHE A 166 -0.31 2.87 -5.73
CA PHE A 166 -1.73 2.54 -5.90
C PHE A 166 -2.26 3.06 -7.24
N THR A 167 -3.57 3.00 -7.48
CA THR A 167 -4.16 3.50 -8.73
C THR A 167 -4.02 5.02 -8.82
N ASN A 168 -3.73 5.53 -10.02
CA ASN A 168 -3.39 6.96 -10.23
C ASN A 168 -4.49 7.93 -9.74
N ASP A 169 -5.75 7.50 -9.79
CA ASP A 169 -6.93 8.29 -9.39
C ASP A 169 -7.18 8.29 -7.87
N GLN A 170 -6.58 7.37 -7.12
CA GLN A 170 -6.77 7.23 -5.67
C GLN A 170 -5.49 7.47 -4.87
N GLU A 171 -4.31 7.49 -5.50
CA GLU A 171 -3.04 7.64 -4.80
C GLU A 171 -2.93 8.98 -4.04
N GLY A 172 -3.48 10.07 -4.60
CA GLY A 172 -3.59 11.34 -3.88
C GLY A 172 -4.47 11.27 -2.63
N ILE A 173 -5.55 10.47 -2.68
CA ILE A 173 -6.44 10.23 -1.53
C ILE A 173 -5.70 9.42 -0.47
N LEU A 174 -5.00 8.35 -0.88
CA LEU A 174 -4.19 7.53 0.02
C LEU A 174 -3.11 8.36 0.74
N TRP A 175 -2.36 9.20 0.03
CA TRP A 175 -1.35 10.05 0.66
C TRP A 175 -1.96 11.06 1.63
N ALA A 176 -3.12 11.63 1.29
CA ALA A 176 -3.84 12.55 2.15
C ALA A 176 -4.33 11.85 3.44
N HIS A 177 -4.84 10.62 3.31
CA HIS A 177 -5.28 9.77 4.42
C HIS A 177 -4.11 9.45 5.37
N GLU A 178 -3.00 8.94 4.85
CA GLU A 178 -1.82 8.61 5.67
C GLU A 178 -1.20 9.87 6.31
N PHE A 179 -1.20 10.99 5.59
CA PHE A 179 -0.80 12.26 6.18
C PHE A 179 -1.72 12.66 7.35
N GLY A 180 -3.03 12.41 7.23
CA GLY A 180 -4.01 12.60 8.31
C GLY A 180 -3.61 11.88 9.60
N HIS A 181 -3.19 10.62 9.51
CA HIS A 181 -2.64 9.90 10.66
C HIS A 181 -1.40 10.57 11.25
N THR A 182 -0.49 11.07 10.42
CA THR A 182 0.70 11.78 10.93
C THR A 182 0.39 13.08 11.69
N VAL A 183 -0.79 13.66 11.49
CA VAL A 183 -1.29 14.83 12.25
C VAL A 183 -2.26 14.42 13.38
N GLY A 184 -2.37 13.12 13.68
CA GLY A 184 -3.14 12.59 14.79
C GLY A 184 -4.62 12.38 14.52
N LEU A 185 -5.05 12.35 13.25
CA LEU A 185 -6.44 12.07 12.92
C LEU A 185 -6.75 10.57 13.01
N PRO A 186 -7.78 10.16 13.76
CA PRO A 186 -8.30 8.80 13.73
C PRO A 186 -9.14 8.57 12.47
N HIS A 187 -9.54 7.32 12.23
CA HIS A 187 -10.54 7.06 11.20
C HIS A 187 -11.90 7.65 11.54
N ARG A 188 -12.69 7.98 10.51
CA ARG A 188 -14.08 8.43 10.64
C ARG A 188 -15.05 7.64 9.78
N ASN A 189 -16.28 7.53 10.28
CA ASN A 189 -17.39 6.87 9.61
C ASN A 189 -18.15 7.79 8.68
N GLY A 190 -18.27 7.38 7.43
CA GLY A 190 -19.11 8.04 6.44
C GLY A 190 -18.78 7.57 5.04
N PRO A 191 -19.66 7.74 4.05
CA PRO A 191 -19.46 7.24 2.69
C PRO A 191 -18.43 8.03 1.87
N THR A 192 -18.12 9.25 2.30
CA THR A 192 -17.39 10.25 1.51
C THR A 192 -16.17 10.82 2.23
N LEU A 193 -15.91 10.40 3.47
CA LEU A 193 -14.86 10.99 4.31
C LEU A 193 -13.46 10.53 3.89
N LEU A 194 -12.50 11.45 3.92
CA LEU A 194 -11.09 11.21 3.65
C LEU A 194 -10.49 10.21 4.65
N MET A 195 -10.75 10.41 5.94
CA MET A 195 -10.24 9.54 7.02
C MET A 195 -11.05 8.25 7.18
N ASN A 196 -11.74 7.77 6.13
CA ASN A 196 -12.45 6.50 6.24
C ASN A 196 -11.51 5.29 6.15
N GLU A 197 -11.87 4.19 6.83
CA GLU A 197 -11.10 2.94 6.90
C GLU A 197 -10.84 2.27 5.53
N TYR A 198 -11.58 2.66 4.49
CA TYR A 198 -11.34 2.26 3.11
C TYR A 198 -11.31 3.48 2.20
N ILE A 199 -10.63 3.38 1.06
CA ILE A 199 -10.51 4.47 0.07
C ILE A 199 -11.32 4.16 -1.18
N SER A 200 -11.90 5.21 -1.75
CA SER A 200 -12.65 5.19 -3.02
C SER A 200 -12.49 6.54 -3.71
N PRO A 201 -12.76 6.67 -5.02
CA PRO A 201 -12.69 7.96 -5.72
C PRO A 201 -13.62 9.05 -5.16
N ASN A 202 -14.58 8.71 -4.30
CA ASN A 202 -15.51 9.66 -3.69
C ASN A 202 -15.20 9.97 -2.21
N ARG A 203 -14.08 9.44 -1.68
CA ARG A 203 -13.68 9.59 -0.27
C ARG A 203 -12.69 10.70 -0.09
N LYS A 204 -13.20 11.91 -0.08
CA LYS A 204 -12.40 13.14 -0.21
C LYS A 204 -12.75 14.19 0.82
N GLU A 205 -13.90 14.03 1.48
CA GLU A 205 -14.44 15.05 2.36
C GLU A 205 -13.65 15.15 3.65
N VAL A 206 -13.38 16.39 4.06
CA VAL A 206 -12.78 16.72 5.35
C VAL A 206 -13.74 17.62 6.13
N ASN A 207 -13.75 17.50 7.46
CA ASN A 207 -14.41 18.46 8.33
C ASN A 207 -13.43 19.56 8.79
N ALA A 208 -13.94 20.53 9.56
CA ALA A 208 -13.11 21.64 10.05
C ALA A 208 -11.93 21.18 10.95
N ASN A 209 -12.11 20.11 11.74
CA ASN A 209 -11.06 19.57 12.62
C ASN A 209 -9.96 18.86 11.82
N GLU A 210 -10.36 18.01 10.87
CA GLU A 210 -9.44 17.35 9.93
C GLU A 210 -8.66 18.42 9.16
N CYS A 211 -9.38 19.43 8.66
CA CYS A 211 -8.77 20.55 7.97
C CYS A 211 -7.72 21.28 8.83
N TYR A 212 -8.07 21.65 10.07
CA TYR A 212 -7.13 22.29 10.99
C TYR A 212 -5.89 21.43 11.25
N ALA A 213 -6.07 20.13 11.47
CA ALA A 213 -4.99 19.19 11.69
C ALA A 213 -4.07 19.08 10.47
N VAL A 214 -4.63 18.94 9.25
CA VAL A 214 -3.81 18.76 8.05
C VAL A 214 -3.05 20.02 7.64
N VAL A 215 -3.55 21.21 7.96
CA VAL A 215 -2.80 22.47 7.74
C VAL A 215 -1.87 22.83 8.90
N SER A 216 -1.95 22.13 10.05
CA SER A 216 -1.11 22.41 11.22
C SER A 216 0.40 22.33 10.94
N LYS A 217 0.80 21.49 9.97
CA LYS A 217 2.20 21.33 9.53
C LYS A 217 2.58 22.22 8.33
N ALA A 218 1.68 23.09 7.86
CA ALA A 218 1.99 23.99 6.75
C ALA A 218 2.92 25.13 7.21
N GLU A 219 3.92 25.45 6.38
CA GLU A 219 4.67 26.70 6.50
C GLU A 219 3.71 27.88 6.30
N ASN A 220 3.95 28.99 7.01
CA ASN A 220 3.10 30.18 6.99
C ASN A 220 1.63 29.92 7.42
N ASN A 221 1.39 28.88 8.22
CA ASN A 221 0.08 28.66 8.81
C ASN A 221 -0.23 29.81 9.80
N PRO A 222 -1.30 30.61 9.60
CA PRO A 222 -1.65 31.69 10.52
C PRO A 222 -2.07 31.19 11.91
N PHE A 223 -2.33 29.88 12.06
CA PHE A 223 -2.64 29.24 13.34
C PHE A 223 -1.43 28.79 14.14
N THR A 224 -0.24 28.68 13.53
CA THR A 224 0.98 28.41 14.32
C THR A 224 1.33 29.68 15.09
N ASN A 225 0.97 29.71 16.37
CA ASN A 225 1.36 30.77 17.29
C ASN A 225 2.91 30.89 17.27
N PRO A 226 3.54 32.09 17.14
CA PRO A 226 4.97 32.25 16.87
C PRO A 226 5.94 31.85 18.00
N ALA A 227 5.48 31.18 19.06
CA ALA A 227 6.32 30.74 20.17
C ALA A 227 5.68 29.53 20.85
N GLY A 228 6.12 28.31 20.52
CA GLY A 228 5.89 27.14 21.38
C GLY A 228 5.41 25.83 20.73
N ALA A 229 5.10 25.78 19.44
CA ALA A 229 4.63 24.53 18.79
C ALA A 229 5.76 23.55 18.40
N ALA A 230 6.88 23.57 19.14
CA ALA A 230 7.89 22.52 19.11
C ALA A 230 7.58 21.48 20.20
N SER A 231 6.42 20.83 20.11
CA SER A 231 6.18 19.53 20.73
C SER A 231 4.97 18.90 20.06
N GLY A 232 5.18 17.82 19.32
CA GLY A 232 4.16 17.09 18.57
C GLY A 232 3.19 16.31 19.46
N ALA A 233 2.63 16.92 20.50
CA ALA A 233 1.78 16.24 21.47
C ALA A 233 0.61 17.07 22.05
N ALA A 234 0.37 18.32 21.62
CA ALA A 234 -0.59 19.20 22.31
C ALA A 234 -1.61 19.94 21.42
N ALA A 235 -2.01 19.36 20.28
CA ALA A 235 -3.16 19.86 19.52
C ALA A 235 -4.52 19.23 19.92
N GLY A 236 -4.55 18.37 20.95
CA GLY A 236 -5.80 17.76 21.47
C GLY A 236 -6.61 18.63 22.42
N GLY A 237 -6.23 19.90 22.67
CA GLY A 237 -6.73 20.66 23.82
C GLY A 237 -7.57 21.91 23.55
N ALA A 238 -7.55 22.50 22.35
CA ALA A 238 -8.26 23.76 22.08
C ALA A 238 -9.34 23.57 21.02
N TRP A 239 -10.44 22.97 21.47
CA TRP A 239 -11.66 22.75 20.70
C TRP A 239 -12.24 24.08 20.19
N ILE A 240 -12.24 24.28 18.87
CA ILE A 240 -13.23 25.16 18.25
C ILE A 240 -14.51 24.32 18.30
N GLY A 241 -15.39 24.63 19.26
CA GLY A 241 -16.57 23.82 19.56
C GLY A 241 -17.48 23.65 18.35
N ASP A 242 -17.36 22.50 17.69
CA ASP A 242 -18.45 21.94 16.90
C ASP A 242 -19.39 21.18 17.86
N PRO A 243 -20.68 21.52 17.94
CA PRO A 243 -21.63 20.83 18.83
C PRO A 243 -21.99 19.39 18.40
N GLY A 244 -21.42 18.85 17.32
CA GLY A 244 -21.89 17.61 16.70
C GLY A 244 -21.07 16.33 16.94
N ASP A 245 -19.74 16.38 16.94
CA ASP A 245 -18.91 15.16 16.78
C ASP A 245 -18.08 14.86 18.04
N ARG A 246 -18.62 13.98 18.89
CA ARG A 246 -17.84 13.35 19.97
C ARG A 246 -16.82 12.40 19.33
N LEU A 247 -15.55 12.78 19.37
CA LEU A 247 -14.42 11.87 19.16
C LEU A 247 -14.46 10.80 20.25
N VAL A 248 -14.90 9.60 19.88
CA VAL A 248 -14.80 8.41 20.74
C VAL A 248 -13.41 7.83 20.46
N ASP A 249 -12.49 7.99 21.40
CA ASP A 249 -11.24 7.24 21.43
C ASP A 249 -11.57 5.75 21.56
N GLY A 250 -11.25 5.01 20.51
CA GLY A 250 -11.30 3.56 20.49
C GLY A 250 -11.19 3.05 19.07
N ASP A 251 -10.14 2.27 18.79
CA ASP A 251 -9.94 1.40 17.62
C ASP A 251 -11.04 0.31 17.48
N LEU A 252 -12.25 0.57 17.96
CA LEU A 252 -13.39 -0.27 17.66
C LEU A 252 -13.60 -0.23 16.15
N PRO A 253 -13.69 -1.38 15.47
CA PRO A 253 -13.90 -1.44 14.04
C PRO A 253 -15.19 -0.69 13.72
N HIS A 254 -14.98 0.51 13.22
CA HIS A 254 -16.00 1.43 12.77
C HIS A 254 -16.75 0.73 11.64
N GLU A 255 -18.01 0.36 11.88
CA GLU A 255 -18.70 -0.62 11.03
C GLU A 255 -18.80 -0.13 9.58
N LEU A 256 -17.98 -0.72 8.72
CA LEU A 256 -18.29 -0.94 7.30
C LEU A 256 -19.80 -1.13 7.13
N ASP A 257 -20.37 -0.53 6.08
CA ASP A 257 -21.79 -0.70 5.73
C ASP A 257 -22.24 -2.15 6.00
N PRO A 258 -23.08 -2.39 7.02
CA PRO A 258 -23.39 -3.74 7.46
C PRO A 258 -24.14 -4.54 6.39
N ASN A 259 -24.64 -3.87 5.34
CA ASN A 259 -25.36 -4.48 4.24
C ASN A 259 -24.50 -4.68 2.98
N ILE A 260 -23.19 -4.39 3.02
CA ILE A 260 -22.33 -4.64 1.86
C ILE A 260 -22.27 -6.14 1.53
N GLY A 261 -22.55 -6.49 0.28
CA GLY A 261 -22.39 -7.86 -0.23
C GLY A 261 -20.92 -8.26 -0.39
N LEU A 262 -20.64 -9.57 -0.35
CA LEU A 262 -19.27 -10.12 -0.39
C LEU A 262 -18.47 -9.62 -1.60
N ILE A 263 -19.09 -9.60 -2.78
CA ILE A 263 -18.46 -9.17 -4.03
C ILE A 263 -18.07 -7.69 -4.00
N GLN A 264 -18.92 -6.84 -3.41
CA GLN A 264 -18.57 -5.43 -3.23
C GLN A 264 -17.47 -5.27 -2.18
N PHE A 265 -17.50 -6.07 -1.12
CA PHE A 265 -16.55 -6.02 -0.02
C PHE A 265 -15.11 -6.31 -0.51
N VAL A 266 -14.90 -7.34 -1.33
CA VAL A 266 -13.57 -7.67 -1.87
C VAL A 266 -13.04 -6.65 -2.88
N ARG A 267 -13.92 -5.88 -3.53
CA ARG A 267 -13.53 -4.85 -4.51
C ARG A 267 -13.14 -3.50 -3.87
N ARG A 268 -13.37 -3.31 -2.57
CA ARG A 268 -12.95 -2.08 -1.86
C ARG A 268 -11.45 -2.09 -1.58
N ALA A 269 -10.85 -0.92 -1.51
CA ALA A 269 -9.45 -0.77 -1.15
C ALA A 269 -9.32 -0.35 0.32
N TYR A 270 -8.65 -1.17 1.13
CA TYR A 270 -8.48 -0.94 2.57
C TYR A 270 -7.04 -0.50 2.85
N PRO A 271 -6.76 0.80 3.13
CA PRO A 271 -5.41 1.28 3.40
C PRO A 271 -4.66 0.44 4.43
N HIS A 272 -5.36 0.04 5.49
CA HIS A 272 -4.83 -0.69 6.65
C HIS A 272 -5.06 -2.20 6.58
N GLY A 273 -5.34 -2.73 5.38
CA GLY A 273 -5.52 -4.15 5.12
C GLY A 273 -6.97 -4.63 5.23
N THR A 274 -7.23 -5.81 4.69
CA THR A 274 -8.59 -6.38 4.63
C THR A 274 -9.13 -6.67 6.04
N PRO A 275 -10.30 -6.13 6.45
CA PRO A 275 -10.76 -6.24 7.84
C PRO A 275 -11.35 -7.62 8.13
N MET A 276 -10.59 -8.44 8.88
CA MET A 276 -10.95 -9.83 9.18
C MET A 276 -12.27 -9.97 9.94
N GLY A 277 -12.52 -9.12 10.95
CA GLY A 277 -13.75 -9.17 11.73
C GLY A 277 -15.01 -9.02 10.86
N PHE A 278 -14.91 -8.26 9.77
CA PHE A 278 -16.00 -8.11 8.81
C PHE A 278 -16.05 -9.28 7.81
N ALA A 279 -14.90 -9.71 7.27
CA ALA A 279 -14.82 -10.82 6.32
C ALA A 279 -15.47 -12.11 6.86
N ARG A 280 -15.31 -12.39 8.16
CA ARG A 280 -15.93 -13.56 8.82
C ARG A 280 -17.46 -13.56 8.81
N ARG A 281 -18.12 -12.41 8.61
CA ARG A 281 -19.59 -12.35 8.47
C ARG A 281 -20.11 -13.10 7.25
N PHE A 282 -19.22 -13.40 6.29
CA PHE A 282 -19.54 -14.14 5.07
C PHE A 282 -19.26 -15.65 5.17
N GLU A 283 -19.02 -16.17 6.38
CA GLU A 283 -18.91 -17.62 6.62
C GLU A 283 -20.14 -18.37 6.07
N GLY A 284 -19.89 -19.43 5.29
CA GLY A 284 -20.95 -20.19 4.63
C GLY A 284 -21.65 -19.49 3.46
N SER A 285 -21.12 -18.35 2.97
CA SER A 285 -21.71 -17.63 1.85
C SER A 285 -21.82 -18.51 0.59
N ARG A 286 -22.95 -18.37 -0.12
CA ARG A 286 -23.18 -19.01 -1.43
C ARG A 286 -22.40 -18.36 -2.57
N GLU A 287 -21.76 -17.20 -2.31
CA GLU A 287 -20.99 -16.42 -3.29
C GLU A 287 -19.52 -16.87 -3.37
N ILE A 288 -19.07 -17.84 -2.57
CA ILE A 288 -17.69 -18.37 -2.63
C ILE A 288 -17.30 -18.83 -4.05
N PRO A 289 -18.14 -19.57 -4.81
CA PRO A 289 -17.81 -19.93 -6.20
C PRO A 289 -17.58 -18.70 -7.09
N GLU A 290 -18.32 -17.61 -6.90
CA GLU A 290 -18.14 -16.38 -7.67
C GLU A 290 -16.80 -15.70 -7.33
N LEU A 291 -16.37 -15.72 -6.06
CA LEU A 291 -15.04 -15.25 -5.69
C LEU A 291 -13.91 -16.07 -6.33
N LEU A 292 -14.06 -17.39 -6.43
CA LEU A 292 -13.09 -18.24 -7.11
C LEU A 292 -13.01 -17.92 -8.61
N ASP A 293 -14.15 -17.65 -9.26
CA ASP A 293 -14.18 -17.20 -10.65
C ASP A 293 -13.54 -15.80 -10.81
N MET A 294 -13.76 -14.88 -9.87
CA MET A 294 -13.09 -13.58 -9.85
C MET A 294 -11.57 -13.71 -9.66
N LEU A 295 -11.09 -14.63 -8.83
CA LEU A 295 -9.65 -14.87 -8.63
C LEU A 295 -8.94 -15.34 -9.92
N ARG A 296 -9.68 -16.01 -10.82
CA ARG A 296 -9.20 -16.45 -12.13
C ARG A 296 -9.34 -15.37 -13.21
N ASN A 297 -10.17 -14.36 -13.00
CA ASN A 297 -10.46 -13.33 -13.99
C ASN A 297 -9.42 -12.18 -13.97
N PRO A 298 -8.65 -11.95 -15.08
CA PRO A 298 -7.70 -10.83 -15.19
C PRO A 298 -8.30 -9.44 -14.95
N SER A 299 -9.59 -9.22 -15.22
CA SER A 299 -10.21 -7.90 -14.97
C SER A 299 -10.37 -7.60 -13.48
N GLU A 300 -10.29 -8.61 -12.62
CA GLU A 300 -10.40 -8.49 -11.15
C GLU A 300 -9.03 -8.37 -10.47
N GLN A 301 -7.95 -8.17 -11.24
CA GLN A 301 -6.58 -8.13 -10.74
C GLN A 301 -6.37 -7.13 -9.59
N HIS A 302 -7.05 -5.99 -9.61
CA HIS A 302 -7.00 -5.02 -8.52
C HIS A 302 -7.57 -5.56 -7.19
N SER A 303 -8.48 -6.52 -7.28
CA SER A 303 -9.20 -7.13 -6.16
C SER A 303 -8.59 -8.48 -5.73
N TRP A 304 -7.72 -9.12 -6.52
CA TRP A 304 -7.21 -10.47 -6.24
C TRP A 304 -6.64 -10.63 -4.84
N GLY A 305 -5.91 -9.64 -4.33
CA GLY A 305 -5.34 -9.69 -2.99
C GLY A 305 -6.43 -9.76 -1.92
N ASN A 306 -7.47 -8.94 -2.03
CA ASN A 306 -8.61 -9.00 -1.12
C ASN A 306 -9.40 -10.29 -1.29
N ILE A 307 -9.62 -10.75 -2.53
CA ILE A 307 -10.33 -12.00 -2.81
C ILE A 307 -9.61 -13.16 -2.11
N ALA A 308 -8.29 -13.29 -2.30
CA ALA A 308 -7.50 -14.32 -1.67
C ALA A 308 -7.56 -14.24 -0.13
N ALA A 309 -7.32 -13.05 0.44
CA ALA A 309 -7.40 -12.81 1.87
C ALA A 309 -8.78 -13.20 2.45
N VAL A 310 -9.87 -12.77 1.81
CA VAL A 310 -11.23 -13.04 2.27
C VAL A 310 -11.60 -14.51 2.16
N LEU A 311 -11.19 -15.21 1.11
CA LEU A 311 -11.38 -16.66 1.00
C LEU A 311 -10.76 -17.39 2.21
N GLY A 312 -9.56 -16.99 2.63
CA GLY A 312 -8.93 -17.54 3.83
C GLY A 312 -9.60 -17.13 5.14
N MET A 313 -10.01 -15.86 5.26
CA MET A 313 -10.72 -15.34 6.44
C MET A 313 -12.13 -15.91 6.61
N ILE A 314 -12.79 -16.36 5.54
CA ILE A 314 -14.08 -17.06 5.59
C ILE A 314 -13.91 -18.47 6.16
N GLY A 315 -12.75 -19.12 5.95
CA GLY A 315 -12.46 -20.42 6.53
C GLY A 315 -13.11 -21.60 5.80
N ASP A 316 -13.20 -21.59 4.47
CA ASP A 316 -13.72 -22.71 3.69
C ASP A 316 -12.57 -23.51 3.04
N SER A 317 -12.25 -24.69 3.56
CA SER A 317 -11.12 -25.51 3.07
C SER A 317 -11.23 -25.93 1.60
N ARG A 318 -12.42 -25.85 0.99
CA ARG A 318 -12.59 -26.13 -0.45
C ARG A 318 -11.84 -25.12 -1.33
N VAL A 319 -11.46 -23.96 -0.79
CA VAL A 319 -10.73 -22.92 -1.54
C VAL A 319 -9.21 -23.19 -1.59
N THR A 320 -8.68 -24.10 -0.77
CA THR A 320 -7.24 -24.39 -0.68
C THR A 320 -6.61 -24.73 -2.03
N PRO A 321 -7.17 -25.65 -2.85
CA PRO A 321 -6.59 -25.96 -4.16
C PRO A 321 -6.49 -24.74 -5.08
N GLU A 322 -7.46 -23.81 -5.01
CA GLU A 322 -7.47 -22.60 -5.84
C GLU A 322 -6.45 -21.56 -5.35
N LEU A 323 -6.25 -21.42 -4.04
CA LEU A 323 -5.20 -20.55 -3.50
C LEU A 323 -3.80 -21.10 -3.80
N LEU A 324 -3.59 -22.41 -3.67
CA LEU A 324 -2.33 -23.06 -4.05
C LEU A 324 -2.04 -22.87 -5.54
N ASN A 325 -3.05 -23.08 -6.39
CA ASN A 325 -2.96 -22.85 -7.82
C ASN A 325 -2.62 -21.37 -8.13
N PHE A 326 -3.29 -20.42 -7.46
CA PHE A 326 -3.01 -18.99 -7.61
C PHE A 326 -1.55 -18.65 -7.27
N ILE A 327 -1.00 -19.22 -6.19
CA ILE A 327 0.40 -19.00 -5.79
C ILE A 327 1.37 -19.65 -6.77
N GLN A 328 1.12 -20.90 -7.19
CA GLN A 328 2.07 -21.69 -7.99
C GLN A 328 2.05 -21.34 -9.47
N LEU A 329 0.87 -21.25 -10.09
CA LEU A 329 0.76 -21.09 -11.55
C LEU A 329 0.74 -19.62 -11.99
N ARG A 330 0.26 -18.71 -11.13
CA ARG A 330 0.08 -17.30 -11.52
C ARG A 330 1.17 -16.37 -11.03
N ALA A 331 2.18 -16.84 -10.29
CA ALA A 331 3.32 -16.02 -9.90
C ALA A 331 3.98 -15.30 -11.10
N GLY A 332 4.04 -15.95 -12.28
CA GLY A 332 4.53 -15.34 -13.50
C GLY A 332 3.60 -14.32 -14.17
N GLU A 333 2.29 -14.39 -13.92
CA GLU A 333 1.25 -13.53 -14.54
C GLU A 333 0.86 -12.31 -13.70
N ILE A 334 1.20 -12.34 -12.41
CA ILE A 334 0.98 -11.22 -11.49
C ILE A 334 1.78 -10.01 -11.98
N PRO A 335 1.29 -8.75 -11.95
CA PRO A 335 2.04 -7.60 -12.46
C PRO A 335 3.24 -7.24 -11.59
N ARG A 336 4.26 -6.60 -12.19
CA ARG A 336 5.37 -5.95 -11.45
C ARG A 336 4.90 -5.08 -10.29
N THR A 337 3.96 -4.19 -10.57
CA THR A 337 3.45 -3.24 -9.58
C THR A 337 2.34 -3.89 -8.77
N GLY A 338 2.55 -4.03 -7.46
CA GLY A 338 1.56 -4.59 -6.54
C GLY A 338 1.52 -6.12 -6.49
N GLY A 339 2.36 -6.81 -7.26
CA GLY A 339 2.45 -8.27 -7.28
C GLY A 339 2.83 -8.96 -5.96
N PRO A 340 3.88 -8.53 -5.24
CA PRO A 340 4.23 -9.12 -3.93
C PRO A 340 3.06 -9.15 -2.96
N ARG A 341 2.25 -8.07 -2.96
CA ARG A 341 1.06 -7.94 -2.12
C ARG A 341 0.04 -9.03 -2.39
N LEU A 342 -0.15 -9.43 -3.66
CA LEU A 342 -1.13 -10.46 -4.04
C LEU A 342 -0.69 -11.85 -3.57
N LEU A 343 0.58 -12.21 -3.78
CA LEU A 343 1.14 -13.48 -3.30
C LEU A 343 1.13 -13.54 -1.77
N THR A 344 1.46 -12.42 -1.12
CA THR A 344 1.43 -12.32 0.33
C THR A 344 0.03 -12.52 0.89
N ALA A 345 -0.97 -11.86 0.30
CA ALA A 345 -2.34 -12.05 0.72
C ALA A 345 -2.80 -13.51 0.58
N ALA A 346 -2.39 -14.21 -0.48
CA ALA A 346 -2.71 -15.62 -0.67
C ALA A 346 -2.01 -16.55 0.35
N MET A 347 -0.73 -16.32 0.67
CA MET A 347 -0.02 -17.10 1.70
C MET A 347 -0.57 -16.85 3.10
N MET A 348 -0.90 -15.59 3.42
CA MET A 348 -1.60 -15.26 4.67
C MET A 348 -2.99 -15.93 4.73
N ALA A 349 -3.70 -16.00 3.60
CA ALA A 349 -4.99 -16.68 3.51
C ALA A 349 -4.90 -18.18 3.81
N LEU A 350 -3.83 -18.85 3.35
CA LEU A 350 -3.56 -20.24 3.76
C LEU A 350 -3.36 -20.34 5.27
N GLY A 351 -2.66 -19.39 5.89
CA GLY A 351 -2.52 -19.33 7.35
C GLY A 351 -3.86 -19.25 8.07
N TYR A 352 -4.77 -18.39 7.58
CA TYR A 352 -6.13 -18.30 8.11
C TYR A 352 -6.91 -19.61 7.96
N LEU A 353 -6.77 -20.32 6.84
CA LEU A 353 -7.42 -21.62 6.63
C LEU A 353 -6.91 -22.67 7.62
N VAL A 354 -5.60 -22.72 7.86
CA VAL A 354 -5.02 -23.61 8.89
C VAL A 354 -5.62 -23.29 10.25
N ASN A 355 -5.68 -22.01 10.64
CA ASN A 355 -6.23 -21.62 11.94
C ASN A 355 -7.70 -21.99 12.09
N GLN A 356 -8.52 -21.72 11.06
CA GLN A 356 -9.97 -21.85 11.17
C GLN A 356 -10.47 -23.27 10.93
N THR A 357 -9.77 -24.07 10.13
CA THR A 357 -10.25 -25.38 9.68
C THR A 357 -9.30 -26.53 9.98
N GLY A 358 -8.05 -26.25 10.35
CA GLY A 358 -7.01 -27.27 10.47
C GLY A 358 -6.57 -27.85 9.12
N ASP A 359 -6.66 -27.07 8.03
CA ASP A 359 -6.31 -27.51 6.68
C ASP A 359 -4.85 -27.97 6.58
N LEU A 360 -4.64 -29.28 6.49
CA LEU A 360 -3.32 -29.88 6.48
C LEU A 360 -2.57 -29.65 5.16
N ASP A 361 -3.28 -29.48 4.04
CA ASP A 361 -2.66 -29.23 2.74
C ASP A 361 -2.10 -27.80 2.70
N ALA A 362 -2.85 -26.84 3.23
CA ALA A 362 -2.39 -25.46 3.41
C ALA A 362 -1.18 -25.38 4.35
N LEU A 363 -1.24 -26.07 5.50
CA LEU A 363 -0.13 -26.11 6.46
C LEU A 363 1.12 -26.75 5.85
N LYS A 364 0.97 -27.88 5.17
CA LYS A 364 2.08 -28.57 4.49
C LYS A 364 2.71 -27.67 3.44
N PHE A 365 1.91 -27.01 2.61
CA PHE A 365 2.43 -26.06 1.62
C PHE A 365 3.20 -24.93 2.30
N LEU A 366 2.64 -24.28 3.33
CA LEU A 366 3.32 -23.20 4.05
C LEU A 366 4.64 -23.67 4.69
N ALA A 367 4.67 -24.90 5.22
CA ALA A 367 5.88 -25.51 5.78
C ALA A 367 6.98 -25.64 4.71
N GLU A 368 6.67 -26.21 3.56
CA GLU A 368 7.61 -26.37 2.44
C GLU A 368 8.03 -25.01 1.88
N ALA A 369 7.06 -24.12 1.64
CA ALA A 369 7.25 -22.79 1.10
C ALA A 369 8.02 -21.84 2.01
N SER A 370 8.09 -22.10 3.33
CA SER A 370 8.93 -21.33 4.25
C SER A 370 10.43 -21.59 4.10
N SER A 371 10.82 -22.54 3.24
CA SER A 371 12.22 -22.76 2.86
C SER A 371 12.54 -22.04 1.55
N PRO A 372 13.63 -21.23 1.47
CA PRO A 372 14.07 -20.63 0.21
C PRO A 372 14.33 -21.67 -0.89
N SER A 373 14.75 -22.89 -0.54
CA SER A 373 15.01 -23.95 -1.52
C SER A 373 13.76 -24.39 -2.27
N PHE A 374 12.57 -24.30 -1.65
CA PHE A 374 11.31 -24.65 -2.31
C PHE A 374 11.08 -23.76 -3.53
N TRP A 375 11.36 -22.47 -3.41
CA TRP A 375 11.16 -21.49 -4.49
C TRP A 375 12.20 -21.59 -5.60
N ALA A 376 13.36 -22.19 -5.34
CA ALA A 376 14.36 -22.47 -6.37
C ALA A 376 13.82 -23.44 -7.44
N ASP A 377 12.94 -24.36 -7.04
CA ASP A 377 12.32 -25.37 -7.90
C ASP A 377 10.98 -24.91 -8.51
N VAL A 378 10.58 -23.65 -8.28
CA VAL A 378 9.38 -23.02 -8.86
C VAL A 378 9.84 -21.87 -9.78
N PRO A 379 10.35 -22.14 -10.99
CA PRO A 379 11.03 -21.14 -11.82
C PRO A 379 10.11 -19.99 -12.23
N GLN A 380 8.80 -20.22 -12.26
CA GLN A 380 7.81 -19.20 -12.59
C GLN A 380 7.70 -18.12 -11.52
N ALA A 381 8.05 -18.43 -10.26
CA ALA A 381 8.00 -17.48 -9.16
C ALA A 381 9.23 -16.57 -9.09
N CYS A 382 10.44 -17.09 -9.34
CA CYS A 382 11.68 -16.31 -9.18
C CYS A 382 12.59 -16.27 -10.42
N GLY A 383 12.14 -16.74 -11.58
CA GLY A 383 12.96 -16.86 -12.79
C GLY A 383 13.19 -15.53 -13.54
N PRO A 384 14.13 -15.48 -14.50
CA PRO A 384 14.40 -14.28 -15.30
C PRO A 384 13.22 -13.86 -16.20
N GLU A 385 12.36 -14.82 -16.55
CA GLU A 385 11.09 -14.57 -17.25
C GLU A 385 9.98 -14.10 -16.29
N SER A 386 10.17 -14.24 -14.97
CA SER A 386 9.43 -13.50 -13.95
C SER A 386 9.88 -12.03 -13.97
N THR A 387 9.76 -11.43 -15.15
CA THR A 387 9.85 -9.98 -15.33
C THR A 387 8.93 -9.29 -14.33
N ASN A 388 7.89 -9.95 -13.85
CA ASN A 388 7.00 -9.43 -12.83
C ASN A 388 7.47 -9.48 -11.37
N ILE A 389 8.27 -10.46 -10.95
CA ILE A 389 8.74 -10.57 -9.56
C ILE A 389 10.19 -10.08 -9.43
N SER A 390 10.93 -10.00 -10.54
CA SER A 390 12.25 -9.36 -10.63
C SER A 390 12.26 -7.84 -10.44
N GLY A 391 11.09 -7.24 -10.12
CA GLY A 391 11.00 -5.88 -9.58
C GLY A 391 10.86 -5.83 -8.06
N ILE A 392 10.65 -6.97 -7.40
CA ILE A 392 10.60 -7.14 -5.95
C ILE A 392 12.03 -7.32 -5.41
N VAL A 393 12.80 -8.14 -6.11
CA VAL A 393 14.26 -8.19 -5.98
C VAL A 393 14.77 -7.10 -6.90
N GLY A 394 15.41 -6.06 -6.38
CA GLY A 394 16.34 -5.31 -7.22
C GLY A 394 17.25 -6.33 -7.91
N ALA A 395 17.63 -6.09 -9.16
CA ALA A 395 18.76 -6.81 -9.74
C ALA A 395 20.03 -6.40 -8.96
N GLY A 396 20.12 -6.84 -7.71
CA GLY A 396 21.12 -6.51 -6.72
C GLY A 396 22.30 -7.42 -6.90
N GLN A 397 23.13 -7.08 -7.88
CA GLN A 397 24.55 -7.46 -7.86
C GLN A 397 25.37 -6.56 -6.90
N ASP A 398 24.74 -5.79 -6.00
CA ASP A 398 25.38 -4.66 -5.33
C ASP A 398 25.59 -4.81 -3.82
N GLY A 399 25.62 -6.04 -3.28
CA GLY A 399 26.14 -6.28 -1.92
C GLY A 399 25.43 -5.51 -0.80
N THR A 400 24.20 -5.06 -1.02
CA THR A 400 23.41 -4.23 -0.10
C THR A 400 22.68 -5.03 0.98
N GLY A 401 22.77 -6.36 0.97
CA GLY A 401 22.11 -7.23 1.95
C GLY A 401 20.59 -7.39 1.73
N GLU A 402 20.09 -7.13 0.53
CA GLU A 402 18.68 -7.38 0.17
C GLU A 402 18.44 -8.88 -0.07
N TYR A 403 17.32 -9.40 0.46
CA TYR A 403 16.92 -10.81 0.34
C TYR A 403 16.65 -11.19 -1.12
N SER A 404 17.01 -12.42 -1.52
CA SER A 404 16.66 -12.94 -2.84
C SER A 404 15.14 -13.17 -2.96
N CYS A 405 14.58 -13.27 -4.17
CA CYS A 405 13.15 -13.63 -4.35
C CYS A 405 12.75 -14.89 -3.55
N PRO A 406 13.53 -15.99 -3.60
CA PRO A 406 13.27 -17.15 -2.76
C PRO A 406 13.17 -16.84 -1.26
N ASP A 407 14.05 -15.98 -0.75
CA ASP A 407 14.05 -15.60 0.67
C ASP A 407 12.84 -14.73 1.03
N GLN A 408 12.44 -13.81 0.14
CA GLN A 408 11.24 -12.99 0.32
C GLN A 408 9.97 -13.85 0.34
N LEU A 409 9.81 -14.77 -0.62
CA LEU A 409 8.66 -15.67 -0.65
C LEU A 409 8.64 -16.65 0.54
N ALA A 410 9.81 -17.11 0.97
CA ALA A 410 9.94 -17.91 2.18
C ALA A 410 9.53 -17.13 3.44
N THR A 411 9.94 -15.87 3.55
CA THR A 411 9.53 -14.97 4.64
C THR A 411 8.02 -14.79 4.66
N VAL A 412 7.40 -14.60 3.49
CA VAL A 412 5.94 -14.45 3.37
C VAL A 412 5.19 -15.75 3.72
N ALA A 413 5.71 -16.91 3.35
CA ALA A 413 5.16 -18.19 3.79
C ALA A 413 5.26 -18.37 5.31
N ALA A 414 6.36 -17.89 5.93
CA ALA A 414 6.52 -17.86 7.38
C ALA A 414 5.48 -16.95 8.06
N ILE A 415 5.06 -15.85 7.43
CA ILE A 415 3.91 -15.07 7.91
C ILE A 415 2.63 -15.91 7.92
N GLY A 416 2.38 -16.70 6.86
CA GLY A 416 1.25 -17.63 6.84
C GLY A 416 1.30 -18.65 7.98
N LEU A 417 2.48 -19.19 8.29
CA LEU A 417 2.68 -20.05 9.47
C LEU A 417 2.41 -19.30 10.77
N ALA A 418 2.81 -18.03 10.89
CA ALA A 418 2.53 -17.21 12.06
C ALA A 418 1.03 -17.07 12.29
N LEU A 419 0.29 -16.70 11.23
CA LEU A 419 -1.16 -16.52 11.25
C LEU A 419 -1.96 -17.81 11.47
N SER A 420 -1.33 -18.99 11.33
CA SER A 420 -1.99 -20.27 11.58
C SER A 420 -2.36 -20.49 13.04
N GLY A 421 -1.59 -19.93 14.00
CA GLY A 421 -1.72 -20.25 15.42
C GLY A 421 -1.64 -21.76 15.73
N SER A 422 -1.08 -22.56 14.83
CA SER A 422 -0.99 -24.01 14.98
C SER A 422 0.33 -24.40 15.63
N GLY A 423 0.30 -25.42 16.50
CA GLY A 423 1.52 -25.92 17.15
C GLY A 423 2.56 -26.45 16.16
N GLU A 424 2.11 -27.08 15.07
CA GLU A 424 3.02 -27.55 14.01
C GLU A 424 3.66 -26.36 13.25
N GLY A 425 2.87 -25.32 12.93
CA GLY A 425 3.39 -24.08 12.36
C GLY A 425 4.42 -23.41 13.26
N GLN A 426 4.18 -23.41 14.58
CA GLN A 426 5.12 -22.90 15.56
C GLN A 426 6.46 -23.65 15.55
N GLU A 427 6.43 -24.99 15.51
CA GLU A 427 7.65 -25.80 15.48
C GLU A 427 8.46 -25.57 14.20
N ILE A 428 7.78 -25.36 13.07
CA ILE A 428 8.43 -24.99 11.80
C ILE A 428 9.12 -23.62 11.94
N LEU A 429 8.43 -22.61 12.48
CA LEU A 429 9.02 -21.29 12.73
C LEU A 429 10.22 -21.34 13.67
N ARG A 430 10.13 -22.11 14.77
CA ARG A 430 11.25 -22.32 15.71
C ARG A 430 12.45 -22.99 15.05
N ARG A 431 12.21 -23.92 14.11
CA ARG A 431 13.29 -24.52 13.32
C ARG A 431 13.94 -23.49 12.40
N ALA A 432 13.13 -22.75 11.65
CA ALA A 432 13.64 -21.68 10.77
C ALA A 432 14.47 -20.65 11.56
N TYR A 433 14.04 -20.30 12.78
CA TYR A 433 14.77 -19.39 13.67
C TYR A 433 16.15 -19.94 14.05
N ARG A 434 16.22 -21.22 14.47
CA ARG A 434 17.51 -21.88 14.77
C ARG A 434 18.42 -21.93 13.55
N ASP A 435 17.86 -22.18 12.38
CA ASP A 435 18.62 -22.22 11.12
C ASP A 435 19.13 -20.82 10.73
N ALA A 436 18.34 -19.77 10.95
CA ALA A 436 18.76 -18.38 10.76
C ALA A 436 19.93 -18.00 11.68
N LEU A 437 19.83 -18.35 12.98
CA LEU A 437 20.93 -18.16 13.93
C LEU A 437 22.20 -18.92 13.52
N ALA A 438 22.06 -20.17 13.06
CA ALA A 438 23.20 -20.97 12.60
C ALA A 438 23.89 -20.36 11.37
N ARG A 439 23.14 -19.64 10.53
CA ARG A 439 23.66 -18.86 9.39
C ARG A 439 24.15 -17.46 9.76
N GLN A 440 24.02 -17.04 11.02
CA GLN A 440 24.28 -15.66 11.48
C GLN A 440 23.42 -14.61 10.74
N ASP A 441 22.21 -14.98 10.33
CA ASP A 441 21.23 -14.07 9.75
C ASP A 441 20.39 -13.44 10.88
N GLU A 442 20.97 -12.46 11.56
CA GLU A 442 20.34 -11.80 12.72
C GLU A 442 19.01 -11.14 12.37
N LYS A 443 18.91 -10.54 11.17
CA LYS A 443 17.70 -9.88 10.69
C LYS A 443 16.56 -10.88 10.50
N LEU A 444 16.82 -12.01 9.85
CA LEU A 444 15.79 -13.04 9.69
C LEU A 444 15.42 -13.66 11.04
N ALA A 445 16.39 -13.86 11.94
CA ALA A 445 16.13 -14.38 13.27
C ALA A 445 15.24 -13.43 14.10
N GLU A 446 15.43 -12.11 14.00
CA GLU A 446 14.58 -11.09 14.64
C GLU A 446 13.15 -11.11 14.08
N THR A 447 12.99 -11.19 12.76
CA THR A 447 11.66 -11.33 12.15
C THR A 447 10.96 -12.63 12.56
N LEU A 448 11.69 -13.75 12.63
CA LEU A 448 11.13 -15.05 13.00
C LEU A 448 10.72 -15.13 14.47
N ILE A 449 11.39 -14.44 15.39
CA ILE A 449 10.95 -14.40 16.80
C ILE A 449 9.62 -13.65 16.94
N GLU A 450 9.40 -12.58 16.17
CA GLU A 450 8.12 -11.89 16.10
C GLU A 450 7.02 -12.83 15.57
N TYR A 451 7.30 -13.58 14.50
CA TYR A 451 6.34 -14.54 13.94
C TYR A 451 5.98 -15.67 14.90
N ILE A 452 6.94 -16.16 15.68
CA ILE A 452 6.67 -17.13 16.76
C ILE A 452 5.76 -16.51 17.81
N SER A 453 6.01 -15.26 18.21
CA SER A 453 5.16 -14.54 19.17
C SER A 453 3.74 -14.34 18.65
N VAL A 454 3.58 -13.97 17.38
CA VAL A 454 2.26 -13.82 16.73
C VAL A 454 1.53 -15.17 16.67
N ASN A 455 2.23 -16.25 16.33
CA ASN A 455 1.65 -17.59 16.36
C ASN A 455 1.17 -17.98 17.76
N ASP A 456 2.00 -17.76 18.78
CA ASP A 456 1.65 -18.01 20.18
C ASP A 456 0.43 -17.20 20.61
N GLU A 457 0.38 -15.91 20.27
CA GLU A 457 -0.77 -15.05 20.56
C GLU A 457 -2.05 -15.60 19.90
N ILE A 458 -2.02 -15.87 18.60
CA ILE A 458 -3.17 -16.40 17.86
C ILE A 458 -3.58 -17.79 18.38
N ALA A 459 -2.64 -18.65 18.77
CA ALA A 459 -2.96 -19.93 19.39
C ALA A 459 -3.72 -19.76 20.71
N ASN A 460 -3.41 -18.71 21.47
CA ASN A 460 -4.01 -18.43 22.77
C ASN A 460 -5.36 -17.71 22.69
N ILE A 461 -5.51 -16.71 21.81
CA ILE A 461 -6.70 -15.84 21.76
C ILE A 461 -7.49 -15.95 20.45
N GLY A 462 -7.04 -16.77 19.50
CA GLY A 462 -7.60 -16.90 18.16
C GLY A 462 -7.38 -15.67 17.27
N LEU A 463 -7.63 -15.81 15.97
CA LEU A 463 -7.54 -14.69 15.02
C LEU A 463 -8.50 -13.53 15.37
N GLY A 464 -9.66 -13.85 15.94
CA GLY A 464 -10.62 -12.83 16.39
C GLY A 464 -10.08 -11.96 17.52
N GLY A 465 -9.40 -12.56 18.50
CA GLY A 465 -8.73 -11.82 19.57
C GLY A 465 -7.52 -11.05 19.05
N TYR A 466 -6.72 -11.68 18.18
CA TYR A 466 -5.56 -11.02 17.57
C TYR A 466 -5.95 -9.75 16.80
N TYR A 467 -7.07 -9.73 16.07
CA TYR A 467 -7.51 -8.54 15.34
C TYR A 467 -8.48 -7.62 16.09
N GLY A 468 -9.06 -8.07 17.20
CA GLY A 468 -10.07 -7.32 17.96
C GLY A 468 -9.53 -6.44 19.08
N ASN A 469 -8.23 -6.58 19.41
CA ASN A 469 -7.56 -5.83 20.48
C ASN A 469 -6.79 -4.61 19.98
#